data_AF-A0A8B6CAB8-F1
#
_entry.id   AF-A0A8B6CAB8-F1
#
_cell.length_a   1.000
_cell.length_b   1.000
_cell.length_c   1.000
_cell.angle_alpha   90.00
_cell.angle_beta   90.00
_cell.angle_gamma   90.00
#
_symmetry.space_group_name_H-M   'P 1'
#
loop_
_entity.id
_entity.type
_entity.pdbx_description
1 polymer ?
#
loop_
_entity_poly.entity_id
_entity_poly.type
_entity_poly.pdbx_seq_one_letter_code
_entity_poly.pdbx_strand_id
1 'polypeptide(L)'
;MTDSPFGECNFKLESGSELTAPKIILNTVRTRTVNLHLKYCEEMNYVSVLSDRSCMGLWEAIKPSVRKSMKELDNYAAEGGKAFDDMKTASSILGQIGKGKQWEENVHQLLNDGKQYLKVEYKSSEVSDHCCPFALSHDDQKYSRKCEHTHGRSCTECEQISSVLGLKSNATTIAEYENKDQKDEV
;
A
#
# COMPACT_ATOMS: atom_id res chain seq x y z
N MET A 1 -53.12 14.40 9.61
CA MET A 1 -51.73 14.80 9.37
C MET A 1 -50.94 13.52 9.18
N THR A 2 -50.55 13.22 7.95
CA THR A 2 -49.96 11.94 7.55
C THR A 2 -48.49 11.92 7.95
N ASP A 3 -48.14 11.02 8.86
CA ASP A 3 -46.77 10.75 9.28
C ASP A 3 -46.07 9.99 8.14
N SER A 4 -45.12 10.63 7.46
CA SER A 4 -44.38 10.01 6.35
C SER A 4 -43.24 9.14 6.91
N PRO A 5 -43.26 7.81 6.75
CA PRO A 5 -42.39 6.92 7.52
C PRO A 5 -40.97 6.77 6.93
N PHE A 6 -40.61 7.55 5.91
CA PHE A 6 -39.37 7.39 5.17
C PHE A 6 -38.49 8.63 5.30
N GLY A 7 -37.70 8.69 6.37
CA GLY A 7 -36.62 9.66 6.48
C GLY A 7 -35.43 9.27 5.61
N GLU A 8 -34.90 10.22 4.86
CA GLU A 8 -33.69 10.06 4.03
C GLU A 8 -32.44 10.53 4.80
N CYS A 9 -31.29 9.89 4.54
CA CYS A 9 -29.97 10.29 5.03
C CYS A 9 -29.08 10.65 3.84
N ASN A 10 -28.52 11.85 3.84
CA ASN A 10 -27.61 12.32 2.80
C ASN A 10 -26.16 12.11 3.25
N PHE A 11 -25.35 11.50 2.38
CA PHE A 11 -23.92 11.28 2.55
C PHE A 11 -23.17 12.15 1.56
N LYS A 12 -22.23 12.96 2.05
CA LYS A 12 -21.28 13.67 1.19
C LYS A 12 -20.09 12.77 0.89
N LEU A 13 -19.86 12.49 -0.38
CA LEU A 13 -18.69 11.77 -0.86
C LEU A 13 -17.51 12.75 -1.01
N GLU A 14 -16.28 12.22 -0.96
CA GLU A 14 -15.05 13.01 -1.14
C GLU A 14 -14.96 13.65 -2.54
N SER A 15 -15.65 13.09 -3.53
CA SER A 15 -15.84 13.65 -4.87
C SER A 15 -16.78 14.87 -4.92
N GLY A 16 -17.37 15.27 -3.80
CA GLY A 16 -18.33 16.37 -3.71
C GLY A 16 -19.77 16.01 -4.08
N SER A 17 -20.03 14.77 -4.50
CA SER A 17 -21.37 14.28 -4.79
C SER A 17 -22.13 13.88 -3.52
N GLU A 18 -23.44 14.17 -3.49
CA GLU A 18 -24.34 13.78 -2.41
C GLU A 18 -25.09 12.51 -2.78
N LEU A 19 -24.98 11.49 -1.92
CA LEU A 19 -25.69 10.22 -2.04
C LEU A 19 -26.78 10.15 -0.98
N THR A 20 -28.01 9.89 -1.38
CA THR A 20 -29.15 9.77 -0.47
C THR A 20 -29.50 8.30 -0.26
N ALA A 21 -29.57 7.85 1.00
CA ALA A 21 -30.05 6.52 1.34
C ALA A 21 -31.24 6.58 2.33
N PRO A 22 -32.26 5.72 2.16
CA PRO A 22 -33.36 5.60 3.12
C PRO A 22 -32.86 5.16 4.50
N LYS A 23 -33.23 5.88 5.57
CA LYS A 23 -32.85 5.54 6.97
C LYS A 23 -33.28 4.13 7.37
N ILE A 24 -34.33 3.59 6.76
CA ILE A 24 -34.80 2.22 7.01
C ILE A 24 -33.71 1.17 6.72
N ILE A 25 -32.85 1.39 5.72
CA ILE A 25 -31.75 0.47 5.38
C ILE A 25 -30.69 0.49 6.49
N LEU A 26 -30.32 1.68 6.98
CA LEU A 26 -29.37 1.84 8.07
C LEU A 26 -29.91 1.25 9.39
N ASN A 27 -31.19 1.47 9.66
CA ASN A 27 -31.88 0.88 10.81
C ASN A 27 -31.95 -0.65 10.69
N THR A 28 -32.15 -1.19 9.49
CA THR A 28 -32.18 -2.65 9.25
C THR A 28 -30.83 -3.30 9.55
N VAL A 29 -29.71 -2.67 9.16
CA VAL A 29 -28.36 -3.14 9.52
C VAL A 29 -28.18 -3.12 11.03
N ARG A 30 -28.57 -2.04 11.69
CA ARG A 30 -28.44 -1.90 13.16
C ARG A 30 -29.31 -2.90 13.92
N THR A 31 -30.55 -3.12 13.50
CA THR A 31 -31.45 -4.14 14.08
C THR A 31 -30.89 -5.56 13.89
N ARG A 32 -30.31 -5.87 12.72
CA ARG A 32 -29.64 -7.16 12.51
C ARG A 32 -28.49 -7.37 13.49
N THR A 33 -27.73 -6.32 13.76
CA THR A 33 -26.61 -6.36 14.69
C THR A 33 -27.06 -6.55 16.15
N VAL A 34 -28.14 -5.90 16.56
CA VAL A 34 -28.77 -6.13 17.87
C VAL A 34 -29.24 -7.58 17.99
N ASN A 35 -29.94 -8.09 16.98
CA ASN A 35 -30.42 -9.48 16.97
C ASN A 35 -29.27 -10.51 17.04
N LEU A 36 -28.15 -10.24 16.37
CA LEU A 36 -26.97 -11.09 16.44
C LEU A 36 -26.35 -11.08 17.85
N HIS A 37 -26.30 -9.91 18.50
CA HIS A 37 -25.81 -9.79 19.87
C HIS A 37 -26.70 -10.56 20.86
N LEU A 38 -28.03 -10.43 20.75
CA LEU A 38 -28.96 -11.15 21.62
C LEU A 38 -28.83 -12.66 21.46
N LYS A 39 -28.74 -13.16 20.22
CA LYS A 39 -28.49 -14.59 19.94
C LYS A 39 -27.18 -15.08 20.52
N TYR A 40 -26.10 -14.31 20.37
CA TYR A 40 -24.83 -14.63 21.00
C TYR A 40 -24.95 -14.67 22.53
N CYS A 41 -25.73 -13.76 23.11
CA CYS A 41 -25.94 -13.73 24.55
C CYS A 41 -26.71 -14.97 25.06
N GLU A 42 -27.69 -15.43 24.29
CA GLU A 42 -28.43 -16.68 24.54
C GLU A 42 -27.51 -17.90 24.43
N GLU A 43 -26.69 -17.99 23.37
CA GLU A 43 -25.74 -19.10 23.16
C GLU A 43 -24.70 -19.22 24.28
N MET A 44 -24.28 -18.09 24.84
CA MET A 44 -23.28 -18.02 25.92
C MET A 44 -23.89 -18.03 27.32
N ASN A 45 -25.21 -18.19 27.46
CA ASN A 45 -25.95 -18.22 28.73
C ASN A 45 -25.76 -16.97 29.62
N TYR A 46 -25.72 -15.78 29.03
CA TYR A 46 -25.69 -14.56 29.84
C TYR A 46 -27.05 -14.32 30.54
N VAL A 47 -27.00 -14.10 31.86
CA VAL A 47 -28.19 -13.97 32.71
C VAL A 47 -28.88 -12.60 32.59
N SER A 48 -28.12 -11.56 32.24
CA SER A 48 -28.65 -10.20 32.06
C SER A 48 -28.34 -9.68 30.67
N VAL A 49 -29.37 -9.58 29.83
CA VAL A 49 -29.24 -9.04 28.49
C VAL A 49 -29.84 -7.64 28.46
N LEU A 50 -29.16 -6.72 27.78
CA LEU A 50 -29.62 -5.35 27.60
C LEU A 50 -30.85 -5.33 26.69
N SER A 51 -31.80 -4.41 26.95
CA SER A 51 -32.93 -4.21 26.04
C SER A 51 -32.46 -3.74 24.67
N ASP A 52 -33.21 -4.06 23.61
CA ASP A 52 -32.93 -3.65 22.24
C ASP A 52 -32.64 -2.14 22.13
N ARG A 53 -33.40 -1.33 22.87
CA ARG A 53 -33.24 0.12 22.89
C ARG A 53 -31.92 0.56 23.53
N SER A 54 -31.52 -0.11 24.61
CA SER A 54 -30.23 0.12 25.27
C SER A 54 -29.06 -0.28 24.37
N CYS A 55 -29.18 -1.42 23.67
CA CYS A 55 -28.22 -1.84 22.65
C CYS A 55 -28.12 -0.81 21.52
N MET A 56 -29.24 -0.38 20.96
CA MET A 56 -29.25 0.63 19.88
C MET A 56 -28.56 1.94 20.30
N GLY A 57 -28.81 2.42 21.54
CA GLY A 57 -28.17 3.63 22.06
C GLY A 57 -26.67 3.48 22.31
N LEU A 58 -26.24 2.33 22.85
CA LEU A 58 -24.81 2.04 23.02
C LEU A 58 -24.07 1.99 21.69
N TRP A 59 -24.66 1.36 20.68
CA TRP A 59 -24.05 1.22 19.36
C TRP A 59 -24.11 2.52 18.54
N GLU A 60 -24.97 3.47 18.88
CA GLU A 60 -24.89 4.84 18.38
C GLU A 60 -23.77 5.65 19.03
N ALA A 61 -23.57 5.49 20.35
CA ALA A 61 -22.51 6.16 21.08
C ALA A 61 -21.12 5.63 20.66
N ILE A 62 -21.02 4.32 20.42
CA ILE A 62 -19.83 3.66 19.91
C ILE A 62 -19.85 3.79 18.39
N LYS A 63 -19.25 4.86 17.84
CA LYS A 63 -18.97 4.92 16.40
C LYS A 63 -18.19 3.64 16.03
N PRO A 64 -18.74 2.74 15.20
CA PRO A 64 -18.04 1.52 14.82
C PRO A 64 -16.69 1.91 14.24
N SER A 65 -15.60 1.26 14.69
CA SER A 65 -14.30 1.48 14.08
C SER A 65 -14.43 1.09 12.60
N VAL A 66 -14.45 2.06 11.71
CA VAL A 66 -14.35 1.78 10.29
C VAL A 66 -12.96 1.18 10.10
N ARG A 67 -12.89 -0.14 9.87
CA ARG A 67 -11.63 -0.74 9.44
C ARG A 67 -11.31 -0.11 8.09
N LYS A 68 -10.40 0.85 8.06
CA LYS A 68 -9.76 1.27 6.82
C LYS A 68 -9.13 0.01 6.25
N SER A 69 -9.61 -0.42 5.09
CA SER A 69 -9.07 -1.59 4.39
C SER A 69 -7.61 -1.32 4.09
N MET A 70 -6.68 -1.99 4.80
CA MET A 70 -5.24 -1.91 4.51
C MET A 70 -4.84 -2.65 3.23
N LYS A 71 -5.81 -3.23 2.51
CA LYS A 71 -5.58 -4.01 1.28
C LYS A 71 -4.67 -3.30 0.28
N GLU A 72 -4.75 -1.97 0.17
CA GLU A 72 -3.93 -1.22 -0.79
C GLU A 72 -2.46 -1.15 -0.37
N LEU A 73 -2.18 -0.91 0.91
CA LEU A 73 -0.80 -0.80 1.41
C LEU A 73 -0.09 -2.17 1.41
N ASP A 74 -0.81 -3.22 1.83
CA ASP A 74 -0.30 -4.58 1.85
C ASP A 74 0.01 -5.09 0.42
N ASN A 75 -0.77 -4.63 -0.58
CA ASN A 75 -0.51 -4.94 -1.98
C ASN A 75 0.82 -4.33 -2.47
N TYR A 76 1.14 -3.08 -2.13
CA TYR A 76 2.40 -2.46 -2.56
C TYR A 76 3.62 -3.10 -1.93
N ALA A 77 3.56 -3.47 -0.65
CA ALA A 77 4.67 -4.17 0.00
C ALA A 77 4.91 -5.56 -0.61
N ALA A 78 3.82 -6.29 -0.92
CA ALA A 78 3.90 -7.58 -1.59
C ALA A 78 4.43 -7.45 -3.03
N GLU A 79 3.93 -6.48 -3.79
CA GLU A 79 4.38 -6.20 -5.16
C GLU A 79 5.84 -5.76 -5.21
N GLY A 80 6.26 -4.88 -4.30
CA GLY A 80 7.66 -4.50 -4.14
C GLY A 80 8.54 -5.70 -3.81
N GLY A 81 8.10 -6.55 -2.87
CA GLY A 81 8.79 -7.79 -2.53
C GLY A 81 8.99 -8.72 -3.74
N LYS A 82 7.94 -8.87 -4.56
CA LYS A 82 7.98 -9.64 -5.82
C LYS A 82 8.92 -9.00 -6.84
N ALA A 83 8.91 -7.68 -6.99
CA ALA A 83 9.79 -6.98 -7.93
C ALA A 83 11.28 -7.27 -7.67
N PHE A 84 11.70 -7.34 -6.39
CA PHE A 84 13.06 -7.75 -6.03
C PHE A 84 13.39 -9.18 -6.49
N ASP A 85 12.45 -10.10 -6.38
CA ASP A 85 12.65 -11.50 -6.77
C ASP A 85 12.64 -11.66 -8.30
N ASP A 86 11.79 -10.90 -9.00
CA ASP A 86 11.78 -10.81 -10.47
C ASP A 86 13.13 -10.23 -10.98
N MET A 87 13.69 -9.25 -10.28
CA MET A 87 15.00 -8.67 -10.62
C MET A 87 16.16 -9.64 -10.42
N LYS A 88 16.13 -10.48 -9.38
CA LYS A 88 17.12 -11.55 -9.23
C LYS A 88 17.05 -12.54 -10.37
N THR A 89 15.84 -12.92 -10.77
CA THR A 89 15.62 -13.82 -11.91
C THR A 89 16.19 -13.23 -13.19
N ALA A 90 15.91 -11.95 -13.47
CA ALA A 90 16.49 -11.25 -14.62
C ALA A 90 18.02 -11.16 -14.55
N SER A 91 18.57 -10.95 -13.35
CA SER A 91 20.02 -10.89 -13.13
C SER A 91 20.68 -12.25 -13.34
N SER A 92 20.03 -13.35 -12.96
CA SER A 92 20.51 -14.71 -13.26
C SER A 92 20.56 -14.99 -14.76
N ILE A 93 19.56 -14.54 -15.52
CA ILE A 93 19.55 -14.65 -16.98
C ILE A 93 20.74 -13.87 -17.57
N LEU A 94 20.97 -12.63 -17.12
CA LEU A 94 22.11 -11.81 -17.58
C LEU A 94 23.47 -12.41 -17.18
N GLY A 95 23.56 -13.00 -15.99
CA GLY A 95 24.72 -13.75 -15.52
C GLY A 95 25.07 -14.91 -16.45
N GLN A 96 24.07 -15.68 -16.86
CA GLN A 96 24.22 -16.83 -17.78
C GLN A 96 24.57 -16.42 -19.20
N ILE A 97 23.99 -15.32 -19.71
CA ILE A 97 24.16 -14.90 -21.11
C ILE A 97 25.51 -14.19 -21.35
N GLY A 98 26.13 -13.60 -20.32
CA GLY A 98 27.47 -13.02 -20.54
C GLY A 98 28.05 -12.16 -19.42
N LYS A 99 27.28 -11.80 -18.39
CA LYS A 99 27.82 -11.01 -17.26
C LYS A 99 28.65 -11.85 -16.27
N GLY A 100 28.46 -13.16 -16.29
CA GLY A 100 29.20 -14.09 -15.44
C GLY A 100 28.62 -14.22 -14.04
N LYS A 101 28.96 -15.34 -13.39
CA LYS A 101 28.42 -15.74 -12.09
C LYS A 101 28.80 -14.79 -10.94
N GLN A 102 30.01 -14.23 -10.97
CA GLN A 102 30.46 -13.30 -9.93
C GLN A 102 29.65 -11.99 -9.95
N TRP A 103 29.27 -11.50 -11.13
CA TRP A 103 28.40 -10.34 -11.26
C TRP A 103 26.98 -10.65 -10.77
N GLU A 104 26.46 -11.83 -11.13
CA GLU A 104 25.15 -12.30 -10.66
C GLU A 104 25.09 -12.35 -9.13
N GLU A 105 26.07 -13.00 -8.48
CA GLU A 105 26.15 -13.13 -7.02
C GLU A 105 26.19 -11.75 -6.34
N ASN A 106 26.96 -10.81 -6.89
CA ASN A 106 27.04 -9.45 -6.37
C ASN A 106 25.70 -8.70 -6.49
N VAL A 107 25.04 -8.78 -7.64
CA VAL A 107 23.72 -8.15 -7.84
C VAL A 107 22.67 -8.78 -6.92
N HIS A 108 22.70 -10.11 -6.73
CA HIS A 108 21.79 -10.79 -5.82
C HIS A 108 21.99 -10.36 -4.37
N GLN A 109 23.25 -10.17 -3.95
CA GLN A 109 23.58 -9.68 -2.63
C GLN A 109 23.04 -8.26 -2.42
N LEU A 110 23.30 -7.34 -3.35
CA LEU A 110 22.78 -5.97 -3.27
C LEU A 110 21.25 -5.92 -3.28
N LEU A 111 20.58 -6.79 -4.04
CA LEU A 111 19.11 -6.90 -4.03
C LEU A 111 18.58 -7.42 -2.69
N ASN A 112 19.29 -8.35 -2.03
CA ASN A 112 18.92 -8.84 -0.70
C ASN A 112 19.09 -7.76 0.36
N ASP A 113 20.24 -7.08 0.35
CA ASP A 113 20.57 -6.03 1.31
C ASP A 113 19.60 -4.86 1.17
N GLY A 114 19.33 -4.44 -0.08
CA GLY A 114 18.33 -3.41 -0.36
C GLY A 114 16.90 -3.79 0.06
N LYS A 115 16.48 -5.04 -0.19
CA LYS A 115 15.16 -5.55 0.24
C LYS A 115 15.04 -5.54 1.77
N GLN A 116 16.11 -5.94 2.46
CA GLN A 116 16.13 -5.98 3.93
C GLN A 116 16.16 -4.57 4.53
N TYR A 117 16.96 -3.68 3.97
CA TYR A 117 17.03 -2.27 4.34
C TYR A 117 15.64 -1.61 4.28
N LEU A 118 14.94 -1.72 3.14
CA LEU A 118 13.60 -1.16 2.99
C LEU A 118 12.58 -1.75 3.97
N LYS A 119 12.76 -3.01 4.37
CA LYS A 119 11.83 -3.71 5.26
C LYS A 119 12.01 -3.36 6.74
N VAL A 120 13.25 -3.13 7.19
CA VAL A 120 13.58 -3.09 8.63
C VAL A 120 14.18 -1.75 9.04
N GLU A 121 14.96 -1.12 8.18
CA GLU A 121 15.84 -0.01 8.55
C GLU A 121 15.39 1.33 7.96
N TYR A 122 14.70 1.30 6.82
CA TYR A 122 14.20 2.50 6.16
C TYR A 122 13.22 3.25 7.07
N LYS A 123 13.59 4.49 7.40
CA LYS A 123 12.83 5.38 8.26
C LYS A 123 12.90 6.80 7.71
N SER A 124 11.81 7.54 7.90
CA SER A 124 11.77 8.95 7.55
C SER A 124 12.82 9.71 8.36
N SER A 125 13.59 10.55 7.67
CA SER A 125 14.70 11.34 8.22
C SER A 125 14.88 12.61 7.39
N GLU A 126 15.83 13.46 7.79
CA GLU A 126 16.18 14.70 7.07
C GLU A 126 17.02 14.46 5.79
N VAL A 127 17.32 13.20 5.48
CA VAL A 127 17.96 12.83 4.21
C VAL A 127 16.98 13.03 3.06
N SER A 128 17.47 13.51 1.93
CA SER A 128 16.67 13.83 0.74
C SER A 128 15.68 12.71 0.37
N ASP A 129 16.15 11.47 0.27
CA ASP A 129 15.34 10.32 -0.16
C ASP A 129 14.41 9.76 0.94
N HIS A 130 14.50 10.30 2.16
CA HIS A 130 13.77 9.84 3.35
C HIS A 130 12.78 10.88 3.88
N CYS A 131 12.97 12.15 3.50
CA CYS A 131 12.06 13.21 3.82
C CYS A 131 10.88 13.13 2.85
N CYS A 132 9.79 12.45 3.24
CA CYS A 132 8.61 12.31 2.37
C CYS A 132 8.12 13.63 1.75
N PRO A 133 8.05 14.76 2.50
CA PRO A 133 7.72 16.05 1.90
C PRO A 133 8.63 16.44 0.73
N PHE A 134 9.94 16.19 0.85
CA PHE A 134 10.93 16.56 -0.15
C PHE A 134 11.03 15.53 -1.29
N ALA A 135 11.11 14.25 -0.96
CA ALA A 135 11.19 13.15 -1.93
C ALA A 135 9.97 13.09 -2.87
N LEU A 136 8.81 13.57 -2.41
CA LEU A 136 7.59 13.66 -3.20
C LEU A 136 7.34 15.06 -3.77
N SER A 137 8.23 16.03 -3.51
CA SER A 137 8.11 17.38 -4.07
C SER A 137 8.56 17.39 -5.53
N HIS A 138 7.93 18.26 -6.32
CA HIS A 138 8.36 18.57 -7.69
C HIS A 138 9.02 19.95 -7.74
N ASP A 139 9.72 20.23 -8.85
CA ASP A 139 10.28 21.56 -9.15
C ASP A 139 9.21 22.66 -9.27
N ASP A 140 7.95 22.28 -9.49
CA ASP A 140 6.85 23.25 -9.51
C ASP A 140 6.43 23.56 -8.08
N GLN A 141 6.49 24.84 -7.71
CA GLN A 141 6.19 25.33 -6.37
C GLN A 141 4.79 24.94 -5.88
N LYS A 142 3.83 24.67 -6.79
CA LYS A 142 2.49 24.20 -6.43
C LYS A 142 2.43 22.75 -5.95
N TYR A 143 3.45 21.96 -6.27
CA TYR A 143 3.61 20.56 -5.88
C TYR A 143 4.84 20.35 -4.99
N SER A 144 5.38 21.44 -4.41
CA SER A 144 6.54 21.40 -3.53
C SER A 144 6.14 21.79 -2.11
N ARG A 145 6.66 21.06 -1.12
CA ARG A 145 6.49 21.39 0.30
C ARG A 145 7.81 21.85 0.88
N LYS A 146 7.82 23.04 1.49
CA LYS A 146 8.99 23.56 2.20
C LYS A 146 9.25 22.72 3.46
N CYS A 147 10.52 22.42 3.69
CA CYS A 147 11.00 21.76 4.90
C CYS A 147 11.81 22.75 5.74
N GLU A 148 11.85 22.52 7.05
CA GLU A 148 12.64 23.33 8.01
C GLU A 148 14.09 22.83 8.17
N HIS A 149 14.48 21.82 7.40
CA HIS A 149 15.81 21.22 7.36
C HIS A 149 16.40 21.22 5.94
N THR A 150 17.67 20.88 5.83
CA THR A 150 18.43 20.92 4.57
C THR A 150 18.65 19.53 3.98
N HIS A 151 18.42 19.39 2.68
CA HIS A 151 18.53 18.13 1.94
C HIS A 151 19.89 18.01 1.23
N GLY A 152 20.98 18.09 2.00
CA GLY A 152 22.35 18.02 1.47
C GLY A 152 23.01 16.65 1.61
N ARG A 153 22.31 15.68 2.20
CA ARG A 153 22.82 14.33 2.47
C ARG A 153 22.09 13.33 1.59
N SER A 154 22.83 12.33 1.11
CA SER A 154 22.28 11.16 0.43
C SER A 154 22.35 9.93 1.32
N CYS A 155 21.53 8.92 1.02
CA CYS A 155 21.57 7.63 1.69
C CYS A 155 22.34 6.62 0.83
N THR A 156 23.40 6.02 1.38
CA THR A 156 24.22 5.03 0.68
C THR A 156 23.43 3.79 0.27
N GLU A 157 22.50 3.32 1.11
CA GLU A 157 21.64 2.18 0.79
C GLU A 157 20.67 2.51 -0.36
N CYS A 158 20.07 3.71 -0.33
CA CYS A 158 19.22 4.18 -1.43
C CYS A 158 20.00 4.36 -2.73
N GLU A 159 21.24 4.84 -2.67
CA GLU A 159 22.15 4.93 -3.83
C GLU A 159 22.49 3.55 -4.40
N GLN A 160 22.80 2.57 -3.55
CA GLN A 160 23.11 1.20 -3.97
C GLN A 160 21.89 0.54 -4.63
N ILE A 161 20.71 0.67 -4.03
CA ILE A 161 19.46 0.20 -4.62
C ILE A 161 19.26 0.87 -5.98
N SER A 162 19.40 2.19 -6.05
CA SER A 162 19.23 2.96 -7.30
C SER A 162 20.24 2.55 -8.38
N SER A 163 21.48 2.25 -7.99
CA SER A 163 22.50 1.74 -8.90
C SER A 163 22.09 0.40 -9.49
N VAL A 164 21.61 -0.54 -8.67
CA VAL A 164 21.14 -1.85 -9.14
C VAL A 164 19.90 -1.74 -10.01
N LEU A 165 18.94 -0.88 -9.65
CA LEU A 165 17.75 -0.60 -10.46
C LEU A 165 18.13 0.06 -11.80
N GLY A 166 19.13 0.95 -11.78
CA GLY A 166 19.68 1.63 -12.95
C GLY A 166 20.39 0.70 -13.94
N LEU A 167 20.83 -0.50 -13.52
CA LEU A 167 21.44 -1.48 -14.41
C LEU A 167 20.51 -1.89 -15.57
N LYS A 168 19.17 -1.77 -15.43
CA LYS A 168 18.23 -1.99 -16.54
C LYS A 168 18.43 -1.03 -17.71
N SER A 169 18.88 0.20 -17.47
CA SER A 169 19.08 1.18 -18.55
C SER A 169 20.32 0.87 -19.40
N ASN A 170 21.32 0.19 -18.82
CA ASN A 170 22.60 -0.11 -19.49
C ASN A 170 22.74 -1.58 -19.93
N ALA A 171 21.97 -2.51 -19.35
CA ALA A 171 22.00 -3.92 -19.73
C ALA A 171 21.37 -4.18 -21.11
N THR A 172 20.43 -3.33 -21.55
CA THR A 172 19.84 -3.38 -22.90
C THR A 172 20.84 -3.05 -24.00
N THR A 173 21.94 -2.37 -23.67
CA THR A 173 23.00 -2.01 -24.62
C THR A 173 24.02 -3.13 -24.82
N ILE A 174 24.01 -4.18 -23.98
CA ILE A 174 25.03 -5.25 -23.99
C ILE A 174 24.47 -6.55 -24.58
N ALA A 175 23.32 -6.49 -25.25
CA ALA A 175 22.91 -7.51 -26.21
C ALA A 175 23.53 -7.21 -27.59
N GLU A 176 24.82 -6.87 -27.66
CA GLU A 176 25.56 -6.98 -28.91
C GLU A 176 25.96 -8.45 -29.05
N TYR A 177 25.16 -9.19 -29.82
CA TYR A 177 25.45 -10.57 -30.19
C TYR A 177 26.89 -10.68 -30.71
N GLU A 178 27.71 -11.50 -30.05
CA GLU A 178 29.12 -11.70 -30.41
C GLU A 178 29.30 -12.35 -31.80
N ASN A 179 28.23 -12.81 -32.45
CA ASN A 179 28.34 -13.44 -33.76
C ASN A 179 27.12 -13.19 -34.68
N LYS A 180 27.40 -12.89 -35.95
CA LYS A 180 26.38 -12.59 -36.98
C LYS A 180 25.53 -13.81 -37.39
N ASP A 181 25.89 -15.00 -36.93
CA ASP A 181 25.24 -16.26 -37.31
C ASP A 181 24.04 -16.66 -36.43
N GLN A 182 23.61 -15.81 -35.49
CA GLN A 182 22.37 -16.03 -34.70
C GLN A 182 21.18 -15.18 -35.16
N LYS A 183 21.22 -14.61 -36.37
CA LYS A 183 20.02 -14.07 -36.99
C LYS A 183 19.21 -15.24 -37.55
N ASP A 184 18.18 -15.66 -36.81
CA ASP A 184 17.08 -16.37 -37.45
C ASP A 184 16.48 -15.41 -38.50
N GLU A 185 16.60 -15.78 -39.77
CA GLU A 185 15.93 -15.10 -40.87
C GLU A 185 14.43 -15.26 -40.69
N VAL A 186 13.72 -14.12 -40.56
CA VAL A 186 12.25 -14.06 -40.62
C VAL A 186 11.81 -13.96 -42.07
#